data_AF-A0A382UC58-F1
#
_entry.id   AF-A0A382UC58-F1
#
_cell.length_a   1.000
_cell.length_b   1.000
_cell.length_c   1.000
_cell.angle_alpha   90.00
_cell.angle_beta   90.00
_cell.angle_gamma   90.00
#
_symmetry.space_group_name_H-M   'P 1'
#
loop_
_entity.id
_entity.type
_entity.pdbx_description
1 polymer ?
#
loop_
_entity_poly.entity_id
_entity_poly.type
_entity_poly.pdbx_seq_one_letter_code
_entity_poly.pdbx_strand_id
1 'polypeptide(L)'
;MLSFTSSLSPHSDALVIFVTEKYAYRDKRHILSSNKVQKISSFLSVLKTKNKDEEISSFDISEKQKCFIIKVKSKFTSYWPQENGGNFFFHIKKNKNINKIVFCPDSLDFGTEELVNFFSQFIFGFNLKSYTFNKYKTLNKDKINKEINFTVITSNKEKIEKKYKYYHAIKEGIFLSR
;
A
#
# COMPACT_ATOMS: atom_id res chain seq x y z
N MET A 1 -2.24 -5.37 11.80
CA MET A 1 -1.21 -6.42 12.02
C MET A 1 -0.60 -6.84 10.68
N LEU A 2 0.73 -7.05 10.58
CA LEU A 2 1.35 -7.52 9.33
C LEU A 2 0.90 -8.95 9.04
N SER A 3 0.34 -9.19 7.86
CA SER A 3 -0.07 -10.51 7.40
C SER A 3 0.39 -10.73 5.97
N PHE A 4 0.71 -11.98 5.64
CA PHE A 4 1.15 -12.37 4.31
C PHE A 4 0.21 -13.43 3.74
N THR A 5 -0.03 -13.37 2.43
CA THR A 5 -0.82 -14.37 1.71
C THR A 5 -0.15 -14.69 0.37
N SER A 6 -0.34 -15.92 -0.10
CA SER A 6 0.18 -16.38 -1.40
C SER A 6 -0.73 -15.99 -2.56
N SER A 7 -2.02 -15.74 -2.30
CA SER A 7 -3.04 -15.42 -3.30
C SER A 7 -3.90 -14.21 -2.92
N LEU A 8 -4.48 -13.58 -3.94
CA LEU A 8 -5.37 -12.44 -3.75
C LEU A 8 -6.67 -12.88 -3.07
N SER A 9 -6.97 -12.29 -1.91
CA SER A 9 -8.24 -12.54 -1.22
C SER A 9 -9.43 -12.07 -2.06
N PRO A 10 -10.49 -12.89 -2.25
CA PRO A 10 -11.71 -12.48 -2.94
C PRO A 10 -12.53 -11.45 -2.13
N HIS A 11 -12.17 -11.18 -0.87
CA HIS A 11 -12.90 -10.31 0.05
C HIS A 11 -12.11 -9.06 0.47
N SER A 12 -11.08 -8.69 -0.28
CA SER A 12 -10.37 -7.43 -0.08
C SER A 12 -11.10 -6.26 -0.73
N ASP A 13 -11.17 -5.14 -0.02
CA ASP A 13 -11.81 -3.91 -0.50
C ASP A 13 -10.90 -3.14 -1.47
N ALA A 14 -9.57 -3.25 -1.27
CA ALA A 14 -8.58 -2.55 -2.06
C ALA A 14 -7.39 -3.43 -2.44
N LEU A 15 -6.96 -3.33 -3.70
CA LEU A 15 -5.69 -3.84 -4.21
C LEU A 15 -4.75 -2.66 -4.43
N VAL A 16 -3.50 -2.76 -3.98
CA VAL A 16 -2.49 -1.72 -4.16
C VAL A 16 -1.32 -2.29 -4.95
N ILE A 17 -1.06 -1.66 -6.10
CA ILE A 17 0.08 -1.95 -6.95
C ILE A 17 0.99 -0.73 -7.03
N PHE A 18 2.28 -1.00 -7.18
CA PHE A 18 3.33 -0.01 -7.37
C PHE A 18 3.85 -0.09 -8.80
N VAL A 19 4.05 1.06 -9.42
CA VAL A 19 4.56 1.18 -10.80
C VAL A 19 5.70 2.17 -10.85
N THR A 20 6.58 2.03 -11.83
CA THR A 20 7.66 3.00 -12.03
C THR A 20 7.12 4.33 -12.57
N GLU A 21 7.97 5.36 -12.63
CA GLU A 21 7.63 6.67 -13.22
C GLU A 21 7.07 6.57 -14.65
N LYS A 22 7.53 5.57 -15.41
CA LYS A 22 7.09 5.28 -16.78
C LYS A 22 5.85 4.37 -16.83
N TYR A 23 5.18 4.18 -15.69
CA TYR A 23 4.06 3.25 -15.52
C TYR A 23 4.42 1.82 -15.98
N ALA A 24 5.65 1.39 -15.73
CA ALA A 24 6.03 0.00 -15.94
C ALA A 24 5.47 -0.85 -14.78
N TYR A 25 4.83 -1.94 -15.16
CA TYR A 25 4.16 -2.90 -14.28
C TYR A 25 4.55 -4.31 -14.71
N ARG A 26 4.85 -5.19 -13.74
CA ARG A 26 5.08 -6.61 -13.99
C ARG A 26 4.30 -7.46 -13.00
N ASP A 27 3.49 -8.39 -13.49
CA ASP A 27 2.90 -9.44 -12.63
C ASP A 27 3.84 -10.65 -12.59
N LYS A 28 4.93 -10.55 -11.80
CA LYS A 28 5.98 -11.59 -11.74
C LYS A 28 5.49 -12.97 -11.31
N ARG A 29 4.28 -13.08 -10.76
CA ARG A 29 3.78 -14.30 -10.09
C ARG A 29 2.41 -14.74 -10.60
N HIS A 30 1.86 -14.09 -11.62
CA HIS A 30 0.47 -14.30 -12.04
C HIS A 30 -0.49 -14.28 -10.84
N ILE A 31 -0.23 -13.37 -9.88
CA ILE A 31 -1.01 -13.27 -8.63
C ILE A 31 -2.44 -12.86 -8.97
N LEU A 32 -2.58 -12.10 -10.04
CA LEU A 32 -3.85 -11.59 -10.52
C LEU A 32 -4.34 -12.47 -11.66
N SER A 33 -5.66 -12.69 -11.71
CA SER A 33 -6.28 -13.34 -12.85
C SER A 33 -6.04 -12.53 -14.13
N SER A 34 -5.98 -13.23 -15.27
CA SER A 34 -5.76 -12.62 -16.59
C SER A 34 -6.67 -11.41 -16.85
N ASN A 35 -7.95 -11.51 -16.48
CA ASN A 35 -8.92 -10.41 -16.61
C ASN A 35 -8.53 -9.18 -15.78
N LYS A 36 -8.03 -9.36 -14.55
CA LYS A 36 -7.58 -8.25 -13.70
C LYS A 36 -6.30 -7.61 -14.24
N VAL A 37 -5.35 -8.43 -14.70
CA VAL A 37 -4.12 -7.95 -15.34
C VAL A 37 -4.46 -7.12 -16.58
N GLN A 38 -5.39 -7.58 -17.41
CA GLN A 38 -5.82 -6.85 -18.60
C GLN A 38 -6.45 -5.50 -18.24
N LYS A 39 -7.36 -5.45 -17.24
CA LYS A 39 -7.92 -4.18 -16.76
C LYS A 39 -6.85 -3.22 -16.25
N ILE A 40 -5.88 -3.71 -15.47
CA ILE A 40 -4.75 -2.90 -14.98
C ILE A 40 -3.94 -2.35 -16.15
N SER A 41 -3.56 -3.20 -17.11
CA SER A 41 -2.79 -2.80 -18.28
C SER A 41 -3.52 -1.75 -19.14
N SER A 42 -4.83 -1.94 -19.37
CA SER A 42 -5.65 -0.96 -20.07
C SER A 42 -5.66 0.39 -19.33
N PHE A 43 -5.88 0.39 -18.01
CA PHE A 43 -5.87 1.62 -17.23
C PHE A 43 -4.49 2.31 -17.23
N LEU A 44 -3.41 1.54 -17.12
CA LEU A 44 -2.04 2.05 -17.20
C LEU A 44 -1.74 2.71 -18.55
N SER A 45 -2.26 2.18 -19.67
CA SER A 45 -2.09 2.82 -20.99
C SER A 45 -2.76 4.20 -21.07
N VAL A 46 -3.92 4.37 -20.42
CA VAL A 46 -4.62 5.66 -20.31
C VAL A 46 -3.85 6.64 -19.42
N LEU A 47 -3.25 6.16 -18.33
CA LEU A 47 -2.42 7.00 -17.47
C LEU A 47 -1.14 7.47 -18.18
N LYS A 48 -0.52 6.61 -19.00
CA LYS A 48 0.66 6.96 -19.82
C LYS A 48 0.37 8.06 -20.82
N THR A 49 -0.81 8.06 -21.45
CA THR A 49 -1.17 9.08 -22.45
C THR A 49 -1.62 10.40 -21.84
N LYS A 50 -2.22 10.38 -20.65
CA LYS A 50 -2.72 11.59 -19.99
C LYS A 50 -1.63 12.47 -19.37
N ASN A 51 -0.37 12.01 -19.28
CA ASN A 51 0.76 12.73 -18.66
C ASN A 51 0.40 13.43 -17.34
N LYS A 52 -0.39 12.76 -16.51
CA LYS A 52 -0.76 13.27 -15.18
C LYS A 52 0.35 12.95 -14.18
N ASP A 53 0.78 13.95 -13.43
CA ASP A 53 1.72 13.83 -12.31
C ASP A 53 1.04 13.40 -10.99
N GLU A 54 -0.12 12.77 -11.08
CA GLU A 54 -0.80 12.20 -9.91
C GLU A 54 0.03 11.02 -9.36
N GLU A 55 0.58 11.16 -8.15
CA GLU A 55 1.38 10.10 -7.50
C GLU A 55 0.55 8.86 -7.12
N ILE A 56 -0.75 9.06 -6.83
CA ILE A 56 -1.70 8.00 -6.48
C ILE A 56 -2.88 8.10 -7.44
N SER A 57 -3.06 7.07 -8.27
CA SER A 57 -4.22 6.90 -9.15
C SER A 57 -5.09 5.75 -8.64
N SER A 58 -6.38 5.74 -8.98
CA SER A 58 -7.25 4.62 -8.62
C SER A 58 -8.36 4.38 -9.65
N PHE A 59 -8.82 3.14 -9.72
CA PHE A 59 -9.95 2.72 -10.57
C PHE A 59 -10.63 1.50 -9.95
N ASP A 60 -11.88 1.24 -10.33
CA ASP A 60 -12.65 0.12 -9.78
C ASP A 60 -12.39 -1.16 -10.60
N ILE A 61 -11.90 -2.23 -9.94
CA ILE A 61 -11.71 -3.55 -10.57
C ILE A 61 -13.06 -4.26 -10.67
N SER A 62 -13.88 -4.10 -9.63
CA SER A 62 -15.25 -4.59 -9.49
C SER A 62 -16.03 -3.65 -8.57
N GLU A 63 -17.35 -3.83 -8.45
CA GLU A 63 -18.21 -3.02 -7.57
C GLU A 63 -17.74 -2.96 -6.10
N LYS A 64 -17.06 -4.01 -5.64
CA LYS A 64 -16.61 -4.15 -4.24
C LYS A 64 -15.10 -3.98 -4.06
N GLN A 65 -14.32 -3.90 -5.14
CA GLN A 65 -12.87 -3.90 -5.08
C GLN A 65 -12.27 -2.78 -5.92
N LYS A 66 -11.54 -1.88 -5.26
CA LYS A 66 -10.83 -0.77 -5.88
C LYS A 66 -9.35 -1.09 -6.07
N CYS A 67 -8.75 -0.68 -7.19
CA CYS A 67 -7.30 -0.70 -7.38
C CYS A 67 -6.72 0.67 -7.11
N PHE A 68 -5.64 0.73 -6.35
CA PHE A 68 -4.76 1.88 -6.24
C PHE A 68 -3.44 1.60 -6.94
N ILE A 69 -2.99 2.59 -7.69
CA ILE A 69 -1.72 2.58 -8.40
C ILE A 69 -0.86 3.68 -7.80
N ILE A 70 0.26 3.29 -7.21
CA ILE A 70 1.22 4.20 -6.61
C ILE A 70 2.42 4.30 -7.54
N LYS A 71 2.66 5.51 -8.06
CA LYS A 71 3.81 5.82 -8.92
C LYS A 71 5.04 5.99 -8.03
N VAL A 72 6.09 5.21 -8.29
CA VAL A 72 7.35 5.23 -7.55
C VAL A 72 8.44 5.84 -8.41
N LYS A 73 9.13 6.82 -7.85
CA LYS A 73 10.24 7.50 -8.52
C LYS A 73 11.42 6.57 -8.73
N SER A 74 12.18 6.75 -9.81
CA SER A 74 13.36 5.91 -10.11
C SER A 74 14.54 6.24 -9.18
N LYS A 75 14.62 7.50 -8.75
CA LYS A 75 15.50 7.97 -7.68
C LYS A 75 14.65 8.76 -6.70
N PHE A 76 14.71 8.41 -5.43
CA PHE A 76 14.03 9.12 -4.36
C PHE A 76 14.92 9.28 -3.14
N THR A 77 14.66 10.33 -2.38
CA THR A 77 15.32 10.55 -1.09
C THR A 77 14.93 9.47 -0.09
N SER A 78 15.80 9.22 0.88
CA SER A 78 15.60 8.14 1.88
C SER A 78 14.30 8.27 2.69
N TYR A 79 13.72 9.46 2.79
CA TYR A 79 12.46 9.69 3.51
C TYR A 79 11.19 9.55 2.64
N TRP A 80 11.33 9.63 1.32
CA TRP A 80 10.18 9.69 0.40
C TRP A 80 9.23 8.48 0.50
N PRO A 81 9.71 7.22 0.64
CA PRO A 81 8.81 6.08 0.77
C PRO A 81 7.93 6.18 2.02
N GLN A 82 8.50 6.65 3.13
CA GLN A 82 7.78 6.83 4.40
C GLN A 82 6.72 7.93 4.28
N GLU A 83 7.03 9.06 3.65
CA GLU A 83 6.06 10.12 3.39
C GLU A 83 4.92 9.64 2.49
N ASN A 84 5.25 8.95 1.40
CA ASN A 84 4.26 8.42 0.47
C ASN A 84 3.33 7.40 1.14
N GLY A 85 3.88 6.52 1.98
CA GLY A 85 3.10 5.58 2.79
C GLY A 85 2.10 6.28 3.74
N GLY A 86 2.54 7.35 4.41
CA GLY A 86 1.67 8.17 5.25
C GLY A 86 0.58 8.90 4.46
N ASN A 87 0.94 9.47 3.30
CA ASN A 87 -0.01 10.13 2.39
C ASN A 87 -1.06 9.14 1.87
N PHE A 88 -0.64 7.93 1.53
CA PHE A 88 -1.55 6.86 1.11
C PHE A 88 -2.52 6.47 2.22
N PHE A 89 -2.05 6.30 3.46
CA PHE A 89 -2.95 6.04 4.60
C PHE A 89 -4.02 7.13 4.75
N PHE A 90 -3.62 8.40 4.66
CA PHE A 90 -4.55 9.52 4.74
C PHE A 90 -5.58 9.50 3.59
N HIS A 91 -5.14 9.16 2.38
CA HIS A 91 -6.03 9.01 1.21
C HIS A 91 -7.06 7.89 1.42
N ILE A 92 -6.63 6.73 1.94
CA ILE A 92 -7.54 5.62 2.23
C ILE A 92 -8.51 5.96 3.36
N LYS A 93 -8.04 6.61 4.44
CA LYS A 93 -8.88 6.96 5.59
C LYS A 93 -10.05 7.88 5.23
N LYS A 94 -9.92 8.71 4.18
CA LYS A 94 -11.04 9.51 3.64
C LYS A 94 -12.15 8.64 3.06
N ASN A 95 -11.83 7.47 2.52
CA ASN A 95 -12.76 6.52 1.94
C ASN A 95 -13.26 5.52 3.01
N LYS A 96 -14.46 5.76 3.56
CA LYS A 96 -15.03 4.98 4.68
C LYS A 96 -15.31 3.50 4.40
N ASN A 97 -15.23 3.08 3.13
CA ASN A 97 -15.58 1.73 2.66
C ASN A 97 -14.36 0.81 2.51
N ILE A 98 -13.14 1.28 2.78
CA ILE A 98 -11.92 0.50 2.60
C ILE A 98 -11.34 0.15 3.97
N ASN A 99 -11.45 -1.11 4.36
CA ASN A 99 -10.90 -1.62 5.61
C ASN A 99 -9.89 -2.74 5.38
N LYS A 100 -9.98 -3.48 4.25
CA LYS A 100 -9.11 -4.61 3.92
C LYS A 100 -8.30 -4.31 2.66
N ILE A 101 -7.00 -4.12 2.84
CA ILE A 101 -6.07 -3.76 1.76
C ILE A 101 -5.15 -4.95 1.46
N VAL A 102 -4.86 -5.16 0.19
CA VAL A 102 -3.84 -6.10 -0.28
C VAL A 102 -2.74 -5.30 -0.96
N PHE A 103 -1.51 -5.38 -0.47
CA PHE A 103 -0.33 -4.78 -1.10
C PHE A 103 0.42 -5.81 -1.94
N CYS A 104 0.76 -5.44 -3.17
CA CYS A 104 1.59 -6.23 -4.07
C CYS A 104 2.89 -5.47 -4.40
N PRO A 105 3.88 -5.40 -3.49
CA PRO A 105 5.15 -4.70 -3.74
C PRO A 105 5.93 -5.25 -4.94
N ASP A 106 5.79 -6.55 -5.21
CA ASP A 106 6.44 -7.24 -6.32
C ASP A 106 6.01 -6.75 -7.71
N SER A 107 4.96 -5.92 -7.79
CA SER A 107 4.57 -5.27 -9.04
C SER A 107 5.61 -4.25 -9.55
N LEU A 108 6.46 -3.77 -8.63
CA LEU A 108 7.56 -2.87 -8.92
C LEU A 108 8.79 -3.65 -9.36
N ASP A 109 9.40 -3.24 -10.46
CA ASP A 109 10.55 -3.94 -11.04
C ASP A 109 11.89 -3.48 -10.42
N PHE A 110 11.96 -3.50 -9.09
CA PHE A 110 13.18 -3.17 -8.34
C PHE A 110 14.00 -4.43 -8.05
N GLY A 111 15.29 -4.22 -7.76
CA GLY A 111 16.13 -5.26 -7.18
C GLY A 111 15.58 -5.71 -5.82
N THR A 112 15.84 -6.95 -5.42
CA THR A 112 15.26 -7.52 -4.19
C THR A 112 15.49 -6.66 -2.95
N GLU A 113 16.71 -6.17 -2.73
CA GLU A 113 17.01 -5.35 -1.55
C GLU A 113 16.35 -3.98 -1.59
N GLU A 114 16.37 -3.35 -2.77
CA GLU A 114 15.74 -2.05 -3.00
C GLU A 114 14.23 -2.11 -2.77
N LEU A 115 13.56 -3.14 -3.30
CA LEU A 115 12.14 -3.39 -3.08
C LEU A 115 11.81 -3.58 -1.60
N VAL A 116 12.59 -4.42 -0.91
CA VAL A 116 12.41 -4.69 0.53
C VAL A 116 12.59 -3.39 1.33
N ASN A 117 13.60 -2.58 1.01
CA ASN A 117 13.87 -1.31 1.68
C ASN A 117 12.72 -0.32 1.46
N PHE A 118 12.36 -0.08 0.20
CA PHE A 118 11.29 0.79 -0.21
C PHE A 118 9.98 0.41 0.50
N PHE A 119 9.55 -0.83 0.36
CA PHE A 119 8.25 -1.27 0.86
C PHE A 119 8.20 -1.28 2.40
N SER A 120 9.31 -1.64 3.06
CA SER A 120 9.37 -1.61 4.53
C SER A 120 9.22 -0.19 5.08
N GLN A 121 9.88 0.80 4.46
CA GLN A 121 9.74 2.21 4.82
C GLN A 121 8.35 2.76 4.50
N PHE A 122 7.78 2.37 3.35
CA PHE A 122 6.42 2.72 2.98
C PHE A 122 5.40 2.24 4.01
N ILE A 123 5.46 0.96 4.39
CA ILE A 123 4.56 0.38 5.42
C ILE A 123 4.81 1.03 6.79
N PHE A 124 6.06 1.37 7.12
CA PHE A 124 6.36 2.08 8.36
C PHE A 124 5.68 3.46 8.39
N GLY A 125 5.78 4.24 7.32
CA GLY A 125 5.10 5.53 7.19
C GLY A 125 3.57 5.43 7.23
N PHE A 126 3.02 4.42 6.54
CA PHE A 126 1.60 4.08 6.58
C PHE A 126 1.12 3.83 8.02
N ASN A 127 1.85 3.00 8.77
CA ASN A 127 1.53 2.70 10.16
C ASN A 127 1.72 3.91 11.09
N LEU A 128 2.75 4.74 10.90
CA LEU A 128 2.94 5.93 11.72
C LEU A 128 1.77 6.92 11.61
N LYS A 129 1.16 7.02 10.42
CA LYS A 129 0.00 7.88 10.18
C LYS A 129 -1.31 7.29 10.73
N SER A 130 -1.33 6.02 11.10
CA SER A 130 -2.49 5.37 11.71
C SER A 130 -2.70 5.71 13.18
N TYR A 131 -1.74 6.37 13.83
CA TYR A 131 -1.87 6.81 15.23
C TYR A 131 -3.11 7.68 15.44
N THR A 132 -3.83 7.43 16.52
CA THR A 132 -4.94 8.27 16.96
C THR A 132 -4.97 8.36 18.47
N PHE A 133 -5.00 9.59 19.01
CA PHE A 133 -5.19 9.83 20.44
C PHE A 133 -6.65 10.22 20.72
N ASN A 134 -7.45 9.21 21.10
CA ASN A 134 -8.89 9.40 21.35
C ASN A 134 -9.29 9.11 22.80
N LYS A 135 -8.33 8.96 23.72
CA LYS A 135 -8.56 8.60 25.14
C LYS A 135 -9.63 9.46 25.81
N TYR A 136 -9.67 10.76 25.50
CA TYR A 136 -10.58 11.73 26.11
C TYR A 136 -11.77 12.12 25.22
N LYS A 137 -11.98 11.46 24.07
CA LYS A 137 -13.13 11.74 23.20
C LYS A 137 -14.34 10.88 23.57
N THR A 138 -15.49 11.52 23.74
CA THR A 138 -16.74 10.88 24.18
C THR A 138 -17.70 10.54 23.03
N LEU A 139 -17.70 11.33 21.95
CA LEU A 139 -18.58 11.14 20.79
C LEU A 139 -17.98 10.16 19.76
N ASN A 140 -18.82 9.33 19.13
CA ASN A 140 -18.53 8.55 17.92
C ASN A 140 -17.37 7.52 18.03
N LYS A 141 -17.16 6.85 19.17
CA LYS A 141 -16.08 5.86 19.37
C LYS A 141 -15.97 4.80 18.27
N ASP A 142 -17.10 4.24 17.81
CA ASP A 142 -17.11 3.17 16.79
C ASP A 142 -16.72 3.64 15.38
N LYS A 143 -17.05 4.89 15.03
CA LYS A 143 -16.62 5.52 13.76
C LYS A 143 -15.14 5.91 13.81
N ILE A 144 -14.63 6.19 15.01
CA ILE A 144 -13.27 6.70 15.24
C ILE A 144 -12.22 5.57 15.22
N ASN A 145 -12.61 4.35 15.59
CA ASN A 145 -11.72 3.20 15.74
C ASN A 145 -11.72 2.23 14.55
N LYS A 146 -12.14 2.65 13.35
CA LYS A 146 -12.05 1.80 12.16
C LYS A 146 -10.58 1.46 11.86
N GLU A 147 -10.19 0.23 12.17
CA GLU A 147 -8.86 -0.29 11.90
C GLU A 147 -8.76 -0.70 10.43
N ILE A 148 -7.71 -0.22 9.77
CA ILE A 148 -7.37 -0.61 8.40
C ILE A 148 -6.43 -1.81 8.49
N ASN A 149 -6.92 -2.96 8.07
CA ASN A 149 -6.16 -4.19 7.98
C ASN A 149 -5.52 -4.32 6.61
N PHE A 150 -4.27 -4.77 6.58
CA PHE A 150 -3.57 -5.04 5.34
C PHE A 150 -2.89 -6.40 5.31
N THR A 151 -2.85 -6.96 4.11
CA THR A 151 -2.14 -8.18 3.75
C THR A 151 -1.11 -7.86 2.67
N VAL A 152 -0.01 -8.61 2.64
CA VAL A 152 1.07 -8.42 1.66
C VAL A 152 1.25 -9.69 0.84
N ILE A 153 1.31 -9.54 -0.48
CA ILE A 153 1.67 -10.62 -1.41
C ILE A 153 3.05 -10.31 -1.99
N THR A 154 4.05 -11.11 -1.60
CA THR A 154 5.45 -10.87 -1.99
C THR A 154 6.28 -12.14 -1.98
N SER A 155 7.35 -12.18 -2.78
CA SER A 155 8.41 -13.18 -2.75
C SER A 155 9.39 -12.98 -1.62
N ASN A 156 9.48 -11.76 -1.10
CA ASN A 156 10.52 -11.37 -0.17
C ASN A 156 10.01 -11.37 1.27
N LYS A 157 9.11 -12.32 1.60
CA LYS A 157 8.37 -12.40 2.87
C LYS A 157 9.30 -12.29 4.08
N GLU A 158 10.30 -13.16 4.16
CA GLU A 158 11.21 -13.23 5.31
C GLU A 158 12.00 -11.93 5.51
N LYS A 159 12.52 -11.36 4.41
CA LYS A 159 13.28 -10.11 4.45
C LYS A 159 12.40 -8.93 4.89
N ILE A 160 11.18 -8.84 4.36
CA ILE A 160 10.21 -7.79 4.74
C ILE A 160 9.77 -7.98 6.19
N GLU A 161 9.50 -9.21 6.63
CA GLU A 161 9.08 -9.50 8.00
C GLU A 161 10.17 -9.09 9.01
N LYS A 162 11.45 -9.40 8.73
CA LYS A 162 12.57 -8.99 9.58
C LYS A 162 12.66 -7.46 9.72
N LYS A 163 12.56 -6.71 8.61
CA LYS A 163 12.56 -5.24 8.65
C LYS A 163 11.33 -4.68 9.34
N TYR A 164 10.17 -5.30 9.12
CA TYR A 164 8.94 -4.88 9.76
C TYR A 164 9.03 -5.00 11.27
N LYS A 165 9.59 -6.09 11.83
CA LYS A 165 9.78 -6.25 13.28
C LYS A 165 10.58 -5.08 13.88
N TYR A 166 11.66 -4.67 13.20
CA TYR A 166 12.46 -3.51 13.61
C TYR A 166 11.65 -2.20 13.57
N TYR A 167 11.00 -1.89 12.44
CA TYR A 167 10.18 -0.68 12.31
C TYR A 167 8.97 -0.68 13.25
N HIS A 168 8.42 -1.85 13.57
CA HIS A 168 7.32 -2.00 14.51
C HIS A 168 7.75 -1.59 15.92
N ALA A 169 8.92 -2.05 16.38
CA ALA A 169 9.46 -1.66 17.68
C ALA A 169 9.65 -0.13 17.77
N ILE A 170 10.20 0.49 16.71
CA ILE A 170 10.34 1.95 16.64
C ILE A 170 8.97 2.65 16.68
N LYS A 171 7.99 2.15 15.91
CA LYS A 171 6.63 2.69 15.87
C LYS A 171 5.99 2.68 17.26
N GLU A 172 6.10 1.57 18.01
CA GLU A 172 5.59 1.47 19.38
C GLU A 172 6.26 2.50 20.31
N GLY A 173 7.60 2.65 20.23
CA GLY A 173 8.31 3.67 21.00
C GLY A 173 7.86 5.10 20.68
N ILE A 174 7.67 5.41 19.39
CA ILE A 174 7.15 6.72 18.95
C ILE A 174 5.72 6.94 19.46
N PHE A 175 4.88 5.90 19.45
CA PHE A 175 3.49 6.01 19.88
C PHE A 175 3.37 6.20 21.39
N LEU A 176 4.26 5.57 22.17
CA LEU A 176 4.33 5.77 23.61
C LEU A 176 4.69 7.22 23.97
N SER A 177 5.57 7.85 23.19
CA SER A 177 5.99 9.24 23.40
C SER A 177 4.99 10.30 22.93
N ARG A 178 3.93 9.92 22.19
CA ARG A 178 2.90 10.84 21.67
C ARG A 178 1.65 10.82 22.53
#